data_AF-A0A967ZT47-F1
#
_entry.id   AF-A0A967ZT47-F1
#
_cell.length_a   1.000
_cell.length_b   1.000
_cell.length_c   1.000
_cell.angle_alpha   90.00
_cell.angle_beta   90.00
_cell.angle_gamma   90.00
#
_symmetry.space_group_name_H-M   'P 1'
#
loop_
_entity.id
_entity.type
_entity.pdbx_description
1 polymer ?
#
loop_
_entity_poly.entity_id
_entity_poly.type
_entity_poly.pdbx_seq_one_letter_code
_entity_poly.pdbx_strand_id
1 'polypeptide(L)'
;IAASDWVSERRAATVDAVTAPGEVGRFSFSVRAPDATGDYSQFFNLVQEGVSWFSSPPDDQLQIRVTSVANECGSVGAAWECDGDSRRRCSGGSLEIEMCSAGCAAGVCSDGPVDADGDGHNTSVDCDDSDPDVYPGAPDPCEDGVDANCDGNDMCGVVTGPDGSVPTGVDAGVGSADDPSDPGADPGTMTIAGGCAAGGTSGAPLASLLLLGLLAIRRRR
;
A
#
# COMPACT_ATOMS: atom_id res chain seq x y z
N ILE A 1 -15.21 -17.04 32.33
CA ILE A 1 -14.10 -16.13 32.70
C ILE A 1 -13.04 -16.83 33.55
N ALA A 2 -13.43 -17.68 34.51
CA ALA A 2 -12.45 -18.47 35.28
C ALA A 2 -11.57 -19.32 34.35
N ALA A 3 -10.26 -19.24 34.54
CA ALA A 3 -9.29 -20.10 33.89
C ALA A 3 -8.98 -21.32 34.77
N SER A 4 -8.26 -22.30 34.22
CA SER A 4 -7.98 -23.57 34.89
C SER A 4 -7.04 -23.47 36.08
N ASP A 5 -6.33 -22.35 36.23
CA ASP A 5 -5.40 -22.03 37.32
C ASP A 5 -6.10 -21.46 38.57
N TRP A 6 -7.41 -21.28 38.52
CA TRP A 6 -8.18 -20.83 39.68
C TRP A 6 -8.23 -21.90 40.77
N VAL A 7 -8.06 -21.48 42.02
CA VAL A 7 -8.14 -22.38 43.19
C VAL A 7 -9.52 -23.03 43.33
N SER A 8 -10.58 -22.27 43.04
CA SER A 8 -11.95 -22.78 42.88
C SER A 8 -12.80 -21.79 42.08
N GLU A 9 -14.04 -22.16 41.73
CA GLU A 9 -14.97 -21.29 41.01
C GLU A 9 -15.17 -19.91 41.67
N ARG A 10 -15.07 -19.83 43.01
CA ARG A 10 -15.23 -18.59 43.80
C ARG A 10 -13.92 -18.06 44.38
N ARG A 11 -12.78 -18.62 43.99
CA ARG A 11 -11.45 -18.22 44.48
C ARG A 11 -10.44 -18.27 43.34
N ALA A 12 -10.09 -17.10 42.81
CA ALA A 12 -9.16 -17.00 41.69
C ALA A 12 -7.71 -17.31 42.08
N ALA A 13 -7.22 -16.79 43.22
CA ALA A 13 -5.83 -17.00 43.65
C ALA A 13 -5.68 -17.01 45.18
N THR A 14 -4.50 -17.42 45.61
CA THR A 14 -3.91 -17.15 46.93
C THR A 14 -2.70 -16.23 46.76
N VAL A 15 -2.23 -15.64 47.87
CA VAL A 15 -0.95 -14.90 47.86
C VAL A 15 0.23 -15.84 47.62
N ASP A 16 1.26 -15.35 46.95
CA ASP A 16 2.47 -16.12 46.60
C ASP A 16 3.28 -16.52 47.85
N ALA A 17 3.19 -15.72 48.92
CA ALA A 17 3.83 -15.97 50.21
C ALA A 17 3.08 -15.27 51.36
N VAL A 18 3.33 -15.73 52.58
CA VAL A 18 2.85 -15.05 53.80
C VAL A 18 3.38 -13.62 53.81
N THR A 19 2.47 -12.65 53.89
CA THR A 19 2.80 -11.22 53.84
C THR A 19 2.67 -10.62 55.24
N ALA A 20 3.76 -10.06 55.77
CA ALA A 20 3.75 -9.40 57.07
C ALA A 20 3.01 -8.04 57.02
N PRO A 21 2.56 -7.50 58.16
CA PRO A 21 1.96 -6.17 58.20
C PRO A 21 2.92 -5.09 57.65
N GLY A 22 2.45 -4.29 56.69
CA GLY A 22 3.24 -3.25 56.03
C GLY A 22 4.03 -3.73 54.80
N GLU A 23 4.07 -5.03 54.54
CA GLU A 23 4.70 -5.60 53.35
C GLU A 23 3.74 -5.72 52.17
N VAL A 24 4.29 -5.85 50.96
CA VAL A 24 3.51 -6.02 49.72
C VAL A 24 3.35 -7.50 49.40
N GLY A 25 2.10 -7.97 49.45
CA GLY A 25 1.73 -9.30 48.96
C GLY A 25 1.48 -9.29 47.45
N ARG A 26 1.87 -10.38 46.78
CA ARG A 26 1.59 -10.60 45.35
C ARG A 26 0.71 -11.84 45.17
N PHE A 27 -0.09 -11.82 44.11
CA PHE A 27 -0.90 -12.93 43.65
C PHE A 27 -1.05 -12.81 42.14
N SER A 28 -1.27 -13.93 41.46
CA SER A 28 -1.55 -13.98 40.03
C SER A 28 -2.66 -14.98 39.74
N PHE A 29 -3.53 -14.65 38.78
CA PHE A 29 -4.48 -15.59 38.19
C PHE A 29 -4.73 -15.21 36.74
N SER A 30 -5.11 -16.20 35.94
CA SER A 30 -5.45 -16.02 34.54
C SER A 30 -6.96 -15.85 34.36
N VAL A 31 -7.36 -15.22 33.26
CA VAL A 31 -8.77 -15.13 32.85
C VAL A 31 -8.92 -15.65 31.43
N ARG A 32 -9.99 -16.40 31.17
CA ARG A 32 -10.36 -16.91 29.84
C ARG A 32 -11.57 -16.16 29.31
N ALA A 33 -11.45 -15.60 28.10
CA ALA A 33 -12.59 -15.04 27.37
C ALA A 33 -13.64 -16.12 27.09
N PRO A 34 -14.93 -15.90 27.41
CA PRO A 34 -15.98 -16.83 27.04
C PRO A 34 -16.10 -17.02 25.53
N ASP A 35 -16.55 -18.22 25.11
CA ASP A 35 -16.76 -18.55 23.69
C ASP A 35 -17.98 -17.84 23.10
N ALA A 36 -18.93 -17.47 23.96
CA ALA A 36 -20.07 -16.64 23.59
C ALA A 36 -19.67 -15.16 23.56
N THR A 37 -20.18 -14.43 22.57
CA THR A 37 -19.97 -12.99 22.46
C THR A 37 -20.71 -12.25 23.57
N GLY A 38 -20.09 -11.21 24.10
CA GLY A 38 -20.70 -10.36 25.11
C GLY A 38 -19.69 -9.68 26.03
N ASP A 39 -20.23 -8.83 26.91
CA ASP A 39 -19.48 -8.18 27.97
C ASP A 39 -19.60 -8.97 29.27
N TYR A 40 -18.46 -9.37 29.80
CA TYR A 40 -18.37 -10.17 31.01
C TYR A 40 -17.58 -9.40 32.06
N SER A 41 -18.29 -8.86 33.05
CA SER A 41 -17.66 -8.18 34.19
C SER A 41 -17.56 -9.13 35.38
N GLN A 42 -16.41 -9.13 36.03
CA GLN A 42 -16.17 -9.82 37.29
C GLN A 42 -15.59 -8.85 38.31
N PHE A 43 -16.00 -9.07 39.54
CA PHE A 43 -15.61 -8.27 40.68
C PHE A 43 -14.94 -9.16 41.70
N PHE A 44 -13.84 -8.67 42.27
CA PHE A 44 -13.06 -9.41 43.24
C PHE A 44 -12.79 -8.54 44.46
N ASN A 45 -12.70 -9.25 45.58
CA ASN A 45 -12.40 -8.71 46.90
C ASN A 45 -11.19 -9.45 47.48
N LEU A 46 -10.47 -8.78 48.36
CA LEU A 46 -9.38 -9.38 49.13
C LEU A 46 -9.92 -9.86 50.48
N VAL A 47 -9.55 -11.08 50.87
CA VAL A 47 -9.96 -11.70 52.14
C VAL A 47 -8.76 -12.27 52.86
N GLN A 48 -8.68 -12.02 54.17
CA GLN A 48 -7.87 -12.81 55.06
C GLN A 48 -8.74 -13.94 55.60
N GLU A 49 -8.43 -15.18 55.19
CA GLU A 49 -9.22 -16.35 55.58
C GLU A 49 -9.34 -16.46 57.11
N GLY A 50 -10.57 -16.70 57.58
CA GLY A 50 -10.87 -16.83 59.00
C GLY A 50 -10.81 -15.54 59.81
N VAL A 51 -10.48 -14.39 59.20
CA VAL A 51 -10.39 -13.10 59.89
C VAL A 51 -11.45 -12.13 59.38
N SER A 52 -11.25 -11.53 58.21
CA SER A 52 -12.19 -10.59 57.60
C SER A 52 -11.87 -10.32 56.13
N TRP A 53 -12.82 -9.69 55.44
CA TRP A 53 -12.54 -8.97 54.21
C TRP A 53 -11.64 -7.76 54.50
N PHE A 54 -10.79 -7.39 53.54
CA PHE A 54 -9.94 -6.20 53.66
C PHE A 54 -10.72 -4.90 53.48
N SER A 55 -11.91 -4.95 52.88
CA SER A 55 -12.87 -3.85 52.84
C SER A 55 -14.14 -4.16 53.61
N SER A 56 -14.70 -3.14 54.26
CA SER A 56 -15.96 -3.20 54.98
C SER A 56 -16.79 -1.92 54.76
N PRO A 57 -17.95 -2.00 54.08
CA PRO A 57 -18.48 -3.21 53.43
C PRO A 57 -17.54 -3.69 52.31
N PRO A 58 -17.61 -4.96 51.90
CA PRO A 58 -16.85 -5.45 50.75
C PRO A 58 -17.13 -4.54 49.55
N ASP A 59 -16.09 -3.86 49.07
CA ASP A 59 -16.12 -3.06 47.87
C ASP A 59 -15.46 -3.84 46.74
N ASP A 60 -15.93 -3.68 45.51
CA ASP A 60 -15.36 -4.36 44.36
C ASP A 60 -13.98 -3.76 43.98
N GLN A 61 -12.97 -3.98 44.83
CA GLN A 61 -11.64 -3.34 44.72
C GLN A 61 -10.96 -3.63 43.40
N LEU A 62 -11.22 -4.81 42.83
CA LEU A 62 -10.71 -5.19 41.53
C LEU A 62 -11.88 -5.55 40.63
N GLN A 63 -12.06 -4.77 39.58
CA GLN A 63 -12.98 -5.07 38.48
C GLN A 63 -12.18 -5.51 37.26
N ILE A 64 -12.58 -6.64 36.68
CA ILE A 64 -12.11 -7.10 35.37
C ILE A 64 -13.31 -7.10 34.42
N ARG A 65 -13.14 -6.48 33.25
CA ARG A 65 -14.11 -6.56 32.15
C ARG A 65 -13.46 -7.29 30.98
N VAL A 66 -14.09 -8.35 30.52
CA VAL A 66 -13.70 -9.09 29.32
C VAL A 66 -14.81 -8.95 28.29
N THR A 67 -14.48 -8.38 27.14
CA THR A 67 -15.38 -8.29 25.99
C THR A 67 -15.00 -9.36 24.99
N SER A 68 -15.89 -10.30 24.75
CA SER A 68 -15.72 -11.32 23.71
C SER A 68 -16.51 -10.88 22.49
N VAL A 69 -15.81 -10.61 21.39
CA VAL A 69 -16.42 -10.22 20.11
C VAL A 69 -16.48 -11.43 19.18
N ALA A 70 -17.41 -11.41 18.22
CA ALA A 70 -17.43 -12.44 17.19
C ALA A 70 -16.09 -12.40 16.45
N ASN A 71 -15.46 -13.57 16.28
CA ASN A 71 -14.36 -13.68 15.34
C ASN A 71 -14.95 -13.78 13.94
N GLU A 72 -14.92 -12.67 13.20
CA GLU A 72 -15.44 -12.59 11.84
C GLU A 72 -14.51 -13.28 10.82
N CYS A 73 -13.31 -13.68 11.26
CA CYS A 73 -12.30 -14.25 10.37
C CYS A 73 -12.57 -15.69 9.92
N GLY A 74 -13.45 -16.44 10.59
CA GLY A 74 -13.67 -17.85 10.27
C GLY A 74 -12.37 -18.67 10.28
N SER A 75 -11.96 -19.18 9.12
CA SER A 75 -10.69 -19.93 8.93
C SER A 75 -9.52 -19.08 8.41
N VAL A 76 -9.71 -17.78 8.22
CA VAL A 76 -8.69 -16.87 7.66
C VAL A 76 -7.64 -16.56 8.73
N GLY A 77 -6.36 -16.75 8.38
CA GLY A 77 -5.22 -16.47 9.25
C GLY A 77 -4.82 -14.99 9.27
N ALA A 78 -3.76 -14.66 10.01
CA ALA A 78 -3.24 -13.28 10.10
C ALA A 78 -2.50 -12.80 8.84
N ALA A 79 -2.07 -13.74 7.99
CA ALA A 79 -1.43 -13.43 6.71
C ALA A 79 -2.47 -13.06 5.66
N TRP A 80 -2.07 -12.23 4.68
CA TRP A 80 -2.88 -12.01 3.48
C TRP A 80 -2.89 -13.28 2.63
N GLU A 81 -4.09 -13.71 2.27
CA GLU A 81 -4.33 -14.81 1.37
C GLU A 81 -5.24 -14.34 0.23
N CYS A 82 -5.00 -14.84 -0.97
CA CYS A 82 -5.84 -14.53 -2.12
C CYS A 82 -7.16 -15.30 -2.07
N ASP A 83 -8.24 -14.63 -2.42
CA ASP A 83 -9.58 -15.15 -2.61
C ASP A 83 -10.14 -14.56 -3.90
N GLY A 84 -9.87 -15.25 -5.03
CA GLY A 84 -10.13 -14.72 -6.37
C GLY A 84 -9.34 -13.43 -6.65
N ASP A 85 -10.05 -12.38 -7.06
CA ASP A 85 -9.50 -11.05 -7.35
C ASP A 85 -9.31 -10.17 -6.11
N SER A 86 -9.49 -10.74 -4.92
CA SER A 86 -9.29 -10.04 -3.66
C SER A 86 -8.24 -10.73 -2.80
N ARG A 87 -7.73 -10.01 -1.81
CA ARG A 87 -6.99 -10.60 -0.70
C ARG A 87 -7.76 -10.39 0.59
N ARG A 88 -7.62 -11.34 1.50
CA ARG A 88 -8.25 -11.32 2.82
C ARG A 88 -7.25 -11.69 3.92
N ARG A 89 -7.39 -11.10 5.10
CA ARG A 89 -6.64 -11.47 6.31
C ARG A 89 -7.45 -11.23 7.57
N CYS A 90 -7.06 -11.89 8.65
CA CYS A 90 -7.59 -11.64 9.98
C CYS A 90 -6.69 -10.67 10.75
N SER A 91 -7.28 -9.60 11.27
CA SER A 91 -6.59 -8.61 12.08
C SER A 91 -7.44 -8.30 13.31
N GLY A 92 -6.98 -8.70 14.49
CA GLY A 92 -7.71 -8.45 15.74
C GLY A 92 -9.10 -9.10 15.84
N GLY A 93 -9.37 -10.18 15.08
CA GLY A 93 -10.68 -10.83 15.02
C GLY A 93 -11.64 -10.23 13.98
N SER A 94 -11.20 -9.19 13.27
CA SER A 94 -11.92 -8.61 12.13
C SER A 94 -11.34 -9.12 10.81
N LEU A 95 -12.23 -9.45 9.88
CA LEU A 95 -11.84 -9.83 8.52
C LEU A 95 -11.58 -8.57 7.69
N GLU A 96 -10.34 -8.37 7.29
CA GLU A 96 -9.96 -7.34 6.32
C GLU A 96 -10.02 -7.94 4.92
N ILE A 97 -10.72 -7.30 4.00
CA ILE A 97 -10.82 -7.69 2.58
C ILE A 97 -10.41 -6.50 1.73
N GLU A 98 -9.52 -6.72 0.77
CA GLU A 98 -9.04 -5.74 -0.19
C GLU A 98 -9.21 -6.28 -1.60
N MET A 99 -9.88 -5.51 -2.46
CA MET A 99 -10.01 -5.84 -3.89
C MET A 99 -8.72 -5.47 -4.61
N CYS A 100 -8.21 -6.37 -5.43
CA CYS A 100 -7.03 -6.14 -6.26
C CYS A 100 -7.48 -5.77 -7.67
N SER A 101 -6.91 -4.72 -8.26
CA SER A 101 -7.34 -4.20 -9.57
C SER A 101 -7.12 -5.19 -10.72
N ALA A 102 -6.04 -5.96 -10.69
CA ALA A 102 -5.74 -6.96 -11.72
C ALA A 102 -5.50 -8.37 -11.17
N GLY A 103 -5.99 -8.62 -9.96
CA GLY A 103 -5.96 -9.92 -9.32
C GLY A 103 -4.93 -10.04 -8.20
N CYS A 104 -4.95 -11.20 -7.54
CA CYS A 104 -4.13 -11.50 -6.38
C CYS A 104 -3.25 -12.72 -6.62
N ALA A 105 -1.98 -12.65 -6.24
CA ALA A 105 -1.07 -13.79 -6.22
C ALA A 105 -0.26 -13.82 -4.91
N ALA A 106 -0.20 -14.99 -4.27
CA ALA A 106 0.57 -15.21 -3.04
C ALA A 106 0.32 -14.19 -1.90
N GLY A 107 -0.92 -13.69 -1.77
CA GLY A 107 -1.32 -12.71 -0.75
C GLY A 107 -0.98 -11.26 -1.11
N VAL A 108 -0.47 -11.01 -2.31
CA VAL A 108 -0.12 -9.68 -2.82
C VAL A 108 -1.10 -9.31 -3.93
N CYS A 109 -1.65 -8.09 -3.86
CA CYS A 109 -2.42 -7.53 -4.97
C CYS A 109 -1.48 -7.13 -6.10
N SER A 110 -1.87 -7.45 -7.33
CA SER A 110 -1.24 -6.93 -8.53
C SER A 110 -2.05 -5.73 -9.03
N ASP A 111 -1.37 -4.62 -9.29
CA ASP A 111 -2.04 -3.41 -9.79
C ASP A 111 -2.47 -3.54 -11.27
N GLY A 112 -1.86 -4.50 -11.99
CA GLY A 112 -2.09 -4.73 -13.42
C GLY A 112 -1.50 -3.64 -14.30
N PRO A 113 -1.64 -3.79 -15.63
CA PRO A 113 -1.45 -2.66 -16.51
C PRO A 113 -2.58 -1.65 -16.24
N VAL A 114 -2.19 -0.49 -15.73
CA VAL A 114 -3.08 0.64 -15.44
C VAL A 114 -3.22 1.47 -16.73
N ASP A 115 -4.39 2.07 -16.90
CA ASP A 115 -4.71 3.14 -17.86
C ASP A 115 -4.75 4.43 -17.03
N ALA A 116 -3.64 5.19 -16.99
CA ALA A 116 -3.48 6.29 -16.03
C ALA A 116 -4.05 7.64 -16.53
N ASP A 117 -4.24 7.83 -17.84
CA ASP A 117 -4.84 9.03 -18.41
C ASP A 117 -6.31 8.85 -18.85
N GLY A 118 -6.81 7.62 -18.92
CA GLY A 118 -8.21 7.28 -19.14
C GLY A 118 -8.64 7.27 -20.60
N ASP A 119 -7.72 7.07 -21.53
CA ASP A 119 -7.99 7.04 -22.98
C ASP A 119 -8.54 5.66 -23.46
N GLY A 120 -8.45 4.64 -22.61
CA GLY A 120 -8.90 3.27 -22.87
C GLY A 120 -7.80 2.29 -23.30
N HIS A 121 -6.57 2.77 -23.41
CA HIS A 121 -5.35 2.01 -23.56
C HIS A 121 -4.62 1.96 -22.21
N ASN A 122 -3.77 0.97 -21.99
CA ASN A 122 -3.07 0.82 -20.71
C ASN A 122 -1.57 0.73 -20.94
N THR A 123 -0.81 0.88 -19.87
CA THR A 123 0.67 0.71 -19.81
C THR A 123 1.26 -0.51 -20.55
N SER A 124 0.47 -1.51 -20.93
CA SER A 124 0.97 -2.64 -21.74
C SER A 124 0.98 -2.40 -23.25
N VAL A 125 0.19 -1.44 -23.74
CA VAL A 125 0.05 -1.11 -25.16
C VAL A 125 0.31 0.37 -25.44
N ASP A 126 0.19 1.23 -24.44
CA ASP A 126 0.43 2.66 -24.53
C ASP A 126 1.92 3.01 -24.33
N CYS A 127 2.46 3.82 -25.23
CA CYS A 127 3.83 4.30 -25.19
C CYS A 127 4.01 5.51 -24.25
N ASP A 128 2.95 6.25 -23.92
CA ASP A 128 2.90 7.27 -22.87
C ASP A 128 1.53 7.29 -22.17
N ASP A 129 1.33 6.35 -21.22
CA ASP A 129 0.12 6.17 -20.40
C ASP A 129 -0.24 7.38 -19.49
N SER A 130 0.44 8.51 -19.64
CA SER A 130 0.18 9.76 -18.92
C SER A 130 -0.39 10.88 -19.79
N ASP A 131 -0.50 10.65 -21.10
CA ASP A 131 -1.01 11.60 -22.09
C ASP A 131 -2.13 10.96 -22.93
N PRO A 132 -3.41 11.36 -22.74
CA PRO A 132 -4.54 10.72 -23.41
C PRO A 132 -4.62 11.02 -24.92
N ASP A 133 -3.71 11.86 -25.45
CA ASP A 133 -3.55 12.10 -26.88
C ASP A 133 -2.49 11.16 -27.53
N VAL A 134 -1.75 10.37 -26.73
CA VAL A 134 -0.76 9.39 -27.17
C VAL A 134 -1.29 7.98 -26.89
N TYR A 135 -1.63 7.24 -27.95
CA TYR A 135 -2.17 5.88 -27.81
C TYR A 135 -2.12 5.10 -29.13
N PRO A 136 -2.19 3.76 -29.10
CA PRO A 136 -2.23 2.92 -30.30
C PRO A 136 -3.28 3.36 -31.33
N GLY A 137 -2.81 3.92 -32.44
CA GLY A 137 -3.66 4.40 -33.54
C GLY A 137 -4.19 5.83 -33.42
N ALA A 138 -3.66 6.63 -32.48
CA ALA A 138 -3.93 8.07 -32.42
C ALA A 138 -3.49 8.80 -33.71
N PRO A 139 -4.03 10.00 -34.00
CA PRO A 139 -3.50 10.84 -35.06
C PRO A 139 -2.07 11.28 -34.75
N ASP A 140 -1.12 10.93 -35.60
CA ASP A 140 0.30 11.27 -35.41
C ASP A 140 0.68 12.59 -36.10
N PRO A 141 1.03 13.66 -35.35
CA PRO A 141 1.58 14.89 -35.92
C PRO A 141 2.87 14.62 -36.68
N CYS A 142 3.21 15.50 -37.64
CA CYS A 142 4.38 15.27 -38.49
C CYS A 142 5.68 15.73 -37.80
N GLU A 143 6.59 14.81 -37.51
CA GLU A 143 8.00 15.10 -37.15
C GLU A 143 8.11 16.08 -35.97
N ASP A 144 7.24 15.95 -34.96
CA ASP A 144 7.29 16.78 -33.75
C ASP A 144 8.09 16.13 -32.61
N GLY A 145 8.61 14.92 -32.83
CA GLY A 145 9.42 14.14 -31.89
C GLY A 145 8.60 13.21 -31.00
N VAL A 146 7.27 13.15 -31.16
CA VAL A 146 6.36 12.29 -30.41
C VAL A 146 5.77 11.25 -31.36
N ASP A 147 5.91 9.97 -31.03
CA ASP A 147 5.18 8.89 -31.69
C ASP A 147 3.80 8.79 -31.01
N ALA A 148 2.83 9.59 -31.46
CA ALA A 148 1.54 9.68 -30.79
C ALA A 148 0.71 8.40 -30.99
N ASN A 149 0.98 7.63 -32.05
CA ASN A 149 0.19 6.46 -32.41
C ASN A 149 0.80 5.13 -31.93
N CYS A 150 1.95 5.19 -31.25
CA CYS A 150 2.74 4.09 -30.73
C CYS A 150 3.11 3.00 -31.77
N ASP A 151 3.34 3.36 -33.03
CA ASP A 151 3.72 2.43 -34.11
C ASP A 151 5.25 2.24 -34.26
N GLY A 152 6.02 2.98 -33.46
CA GLY A 152 7.48 2.98 -33.44
C GLY A 152 8.11 3.98 -34.42
N ASN A 153 7.31 4.82 -35.09
CA ASN A 153 7.78 5.87 -35.98
C ASN A 153 7.05 7.18 -35.67
N ASP A 154 7.80 8.26 -35.48
CA ASP A 154 7.28 9.64 -35.54
C ASP A 154 7.12 10.01 -37.02
N MET A 155 6.00 9.61 -37.61
CA MET A 155 5.72 9.81 -39.01
C MET A 155 4.23 10.07 -39.22
N CYS A 156 3.94 11.15 -39.94
CA CYS A 156 2.57 11.50 -40.26
C CYS A 156 1.86 10.31 -40.90
N GLY A 157 0.75 9.89 -40.26
CA GLY A 157 -0.04 8.73 -40.67
C GLY A 157 -0.14 8.71 -42.18
N VAL A 158 0.53 7.73 -42.79
CA VAL A 158 0.76 7.66 -44.23
C VAL A 158 -0.60 7.82 -44.92
N VAL A 159 -0.85 8.99 -45.48
CA VAL A 159 -1.81 9.13 -46.56
C VAL A 159 -1.17 8.41 -47.74
N THR A 160 -1.28 7.08 -47.76
CA THR A 160 -1.21 6.37 -49.02
C THR A 160 -2.31 7.02 -49.83
N GLY A 161 -1.94 7.79 -50.84
CA GLY A 161 -2.83 7.96 -51.97
C GLY A 161 -3.32 6.58 -52.41
N PRO A 162 -4.42 6.49 -53.18
CA PRO A 162 -4.95 5.20 -53.64
C PRO A 162 -3.96 4.33 -54.45
N ASP A 163 -2.71 4.77 -54.63
CA ASP A 163 -1.60 4.12 -55.32
C ASP A 163 -0.41 3.68 -54.42
N GLY A 164 -0.43 3.94 -53.10
CA GLY A 164 0.61 3.43 -52.19
C GLY A 164 2.02 4.02 -52.39
N SER A 165 2.13 5.20 -53.00
CA SER A 165 3.41 5.89 -53.17
C SER A 165 3.75 6.70 -51.92
N VAL A 166 4.88 6.40 -51.29
CA VAL A 166 5.54 7.33 -50.37
C VAL A 166 5.83 8.61 -51.15
N PRO A 167 5.44 9.82 -50.69
CA PRO A 167 6.00 11.03 -51.26
C PRO A 167 7.48 11.00 -50.90
N THR A 168 8.34 10.67 -51.87
CA THR A 168 9.75 11.05 -51.82
C THR A 168 9.78 12.56 -51.86
N GLY A 169 9.56 13.16 -50.70
CA GLY A 169 9.55 14.59 -50.49
C GLY A 169 10.98 15.10 -50.58
N VAL A 170 11.14 16.05 -51.48
CA VAL A 170 12.08 17.16 -51.43
C VAL A 170 13.54 16.83 -51.75
N ASP A 171 13.81 16.96 -53.05
CA ASP A 171 14.93 17.76 -53.56
C ASP A 171 15.11 19.05 -52.73
N ALA A 172 15.89 18.98 -51.66
CA ALA A 172 16.55 20.14 -51.08
C ALA A 172 17.92 20.27 -51.77
N GLY A 173 18.06 21.33 -52.56
CA GLY A 173 19.07 21.46 -53.59
C GLY A 173 20.53 21.30 -53.13
N VAL A 174 21.27 20.56 -53.94
CA VAL A 174 22.72 20.68 -54.09
C VAL A 174 22.98 20.81 -55.60
N GLY A 175 23.68 21.87 -55.97
CA GLY A 175 23.90 22.27 -57.36
C GLY A 175 24.57 21.19 -58.19
N SER A 176 24.24 21.19 -59.48
CA SER A 176 24.96 20.46 -60.52
C SER A 176 26.47 20.65 -60.38
N ALA A 177 27.19 19.54 -60.20
CA ALA A 177 28.58 19.42 -60.60
C ALA A 177 28.71 18.09 -61.35
N ASP A 178 28.66 18.20 -62.69
CA ASP A 178 29.40 17.32 -63.56
C ASP A 178 30.90 17.44 -63.19
N ASP A 179 31.46 16.48 -62.47
CA ASP A 179 32.92 16.29 -62.44
C ASP A 179 33.32 14.82 -62.17
N PRO A 180 33.84 14.09 -63.17
CA PRO A 180 34.35 12.75 -63.01
C PRO A 180 35.87 12.78 -62.83
N SER A 181 36.38 13.19 -61.66
CA SER A 181 37.82 13.11 -61.32
C SER A 181 38.09 13.29 -59.82
N ASP A 182 37.83 12.28 -58.97
CA ASP A 182 38.60 12.14 -57.72
C ASP A 182 38.64 10.67 -57.22
N PRO A 183 39.83 10.03 -57.15
CA PRO A 183 39.98 8.68 -56.66
C PRO A 183 40.33 8.62 -55.16
N GLY A 184 39.42 8.03 -54.38
CA GLY A 184 39.75 7.25 -53.19
C GLY A 184 39.65 7.95 -51.83
N ALA A 185 38.91 7.32 -50.90
CA ALA A 185 39.37 6.99 -49.56
C ALA A 185 38.32 6.16 -48.78
N ASP A 186 38.77 4.98 -48.38
CA ASP A 186 38.33 3.96 -47.41
C ASP A 186 36.94 3.89 -46.74
N PRO A 187 36.49 2.65 -46.42
CA PRO A 187 35.35 2.37 -45.57
C PRO A 187 35.77 2.37 -44.09
N GLY A 188 34.99 3.06 -43.26
CA GLY A 188 35.00 2.86 -41.81
C GLY A 188 35.33 4.10 -41.00
N THR A 189 34.33 4.89 -40.67
CA THR A 189 34.28 5.56 -39.36
C THR A 189 32.82 5.83 -38.98
N MET A 190 32.36 5.17 -37.92
CA MET A 190 31.09 5.41 -37.24
C MET A 190 31.26 6.65 -36.35
N THR A 191 30.40 7.66 -36.51
CA THR A 191 30.32 8.77 -35.55
C THR A 191 28.97 8.69 -34.85
N ILE A 192 28.97 8.19 -33.61
CA ILE A 192 27.84 8.37 -32.69
C ILE A 192 28.07 9.69 -31.96
N ALA A 193 27.16 10.65 -32.13
CA ALA A 193 27.13 11.87 -31.35
C ALA A 193 25.88 11.85 -30.46
N GLY A 194 26.09 11.62 -29.16
CA GLY A 194 25.09 11.85 -28.12
C GLY A 194 25.39 13.16 -27.41
N GLY A 195 24.37 13.99 -27.22
CA GLY A 195 24.45 15.21 -26.43
C GLY A 195 23.30 15.26 -25.43
N CYS A 196 23.62 15.37 -24.14
CA CYS A 196 22.68 15.72 -23.08
C CYS A 196 22.93 17.17 -22.67
N ALA A 197 21.89 18.01 -22.72
CA ALA A 197 21.93 19.37 -22.19
C ALA A 197 21.19 19.40 -20.85
N ALA A 198 21.96 19.44 -19.76
CA ALA A 198 21.46 19.81 -18.45
C ALA A 198 21.51 21.34 -18.32
N GLY A 199 20.35 21.97 -18.25
CA GLY A 199 20.18 23.39 -17.95
C GLY A 199 19.37 23.60 -16.67
N GLY A 200 20.04 23.65 -15.52
CA GLY A 200 19.56 24.42 -14.36
C GLY A 200 19.69 25.92 -14.68
N THR A 201 19.11 26.89 -13.97
CA THR A 201 18.72 27.06 -12.55
C THR A 201 17.84 28.34 -12.51
N SER A 202 16.99 28.63 -11.53
CA SER A 202 17.35 29.32 -10.26
C SER A 202 16.03 29.76 -9.59
N GLY A 203 15.78 29.43 -8.31
CA GLY A 203 15.95 30.32 -7.15
C GLY A 203 14.64 31.08 -6.84
N ALA A 204 14.01 30.98 -5.67
CA ALA A 204 14.56 31.28 -4.35
C ALA A 204 13.65 30.75 -3.19
N PRO A 205 14.18 30.68 -1.95
CA PRO A 205 13.57 30.01 -0.79
C PRO A 205 12.90 30.98 0.18
N LEU A 206 11.84 30.55 0.88
CA LEU A 206 11.45 31.14 2.17
C LEU A 206 10.84 30.11 3.14
N ALA A 207 11.36 30.19 4.37
CA ALA A 207 10.72 29.94 5.66
C ALA A 207 10.48 28.50 6.13
N SER A 208 11.44 28.05 6.92
CA SER A 208 11.22 27.16 8.07
C SER A 208 10.07 27.63 8.95
N LEU A 209 9.22 26.69 9.38
CA LEU A 209 8.44 26.80 10.60
C LEU A 209 8.28 25.42 11.23
N LEU A 210 9.23 25.15 12.13
CA LEU A 210 9.14 24.17 13.20
C LEU A 210 8.12 24.67 14.21
N LEU A 211 7.07 23.89 14.53
CA LEU A 211 6.43 23.92 15.84
C LEU A 211 5.54 22.69 16.08
N LEU A 212 5.96 21.89 17.08
CA LEU A 212 5.19 21.13 18.09
C LEU A 212 3.77 20.65 17.69
N GLY A 213 3.45 19.36 17.72
CA GLY A 213 3.52 18.52 18.91
C GLY A 213 2.45 18.90 19.93
N LEU A 214 1.27 18.28 19.89
CA LEU A 214 0.43 18.00 21.07
C LEU A 214 -0.79 17.13 20.70
N LEU A 215 -0.79 15.92 21.27
CA LEU A 215 -2.00 15.14 21.52
C LEU A 215 -3.03 16.00 22.27
N ALA A 216 -4.28 15.97 21.81
CA ALA A 216 -5.42 16.24 22.66
C ALA A 216 -6.54 15.25 22.32
N ILE A 217 -6.46 14.06 22.92
CA ILE A 217 -7.62 13.21 23.16
C ILE A 217 -8.59 14.04 24.01
N ARG A 218 -9.77 14.33 23.47
CA ARG A 218 -10.89 14.83 24.27
C ARG A 218 -11.97 13.76 24.33
N ARG A 219 -11.84 12.86 25.30
CA ARG A 219 -12.99 12.12 25.84
C ARG A 219 -14.02 13.13 26.34
N ARG A 220 -15.27 13.01 25.90
CA ARG A 220 -16.41 13.59 26.63
C ARG A 220 -17.52 12.56 26.78
N ARG A 221 -17.63 12.17 28.06
CA ARG A 221 -18.76 11.69 28.88
C ARG A 221 -19.62 10.58 28.31
#